data_AF-A0A8J2T5D3-F1
#
_entry.id   AF-A0A8J2T5D3-F1
#
_cell.length_a   1.000
_cell.length_b   1.000
_cell.length_c   1.000
_cell.angle_alpha   90.00
_cell.angle_beta   90.00
_cell.angle_gamma   90.00
#
_symmetry.space_group_name_H-M   'P 1'
#
loop_
_entity.id
_entity.type
_entity.pdbx_description
1 polymer ?
#
loop_
_entity_poly.entity_id
_entity_poly.type
_entity_poly.pdbx_seq_one_letter_code
_entity_poly.pdbx_strand_id
1 'polypeptide(L)'
;MSRDTSVPGTNDTLREDIKPQFNGVPTQAVDAVRMRLAQLTHSLRRIRDELSRAELPQWYSLQSQLNVTLSQIMSVTSTMEHFQDLLDSTVVYPLPNFPTTSHEGLLTTLLRKKNIPEVDELVATAKDMSDLDLTTMENHEVEKSLQNDREISKWCLQTLVSEYRKHDFKTLGYEEGVMTVVSEERKKPSKPFKVEDVLKYTFRGEKTNKSTSDDVTVIN
;
A
#
# COMPACT_ATOMS: atom_id res chain seq x y z
N MET A 1 -77.28 -6.02 16.38
CA MET A 1 -76.05 -5.86 17.18
C MET A 1 -75.80 -7.22 17.84
N SER A 2 -74.75 -7.98 17.60
CA SER A 2 -73.57 -7.87 16.76
C SER A 2 -73.11 -9.31 16.46
N ARG A 3 -72.57 -9.54 15.26
CA ARG A 3 -71.97 -10.82 14.86
C ARG A 3 -70.57 -10.92 15.49
N ASP A 4 -70.33 -11.91 16.33
CA ASP A 4 -68.97 -12.27 16.73
C ASP A 4 -68.33 -13.06 15.58
N THR A 5 -67.52 -12.37 14.79
CA THR A 5 -66.60 -12.97 13.82
C THR A 5 -65.27 -13.23 14.53
N SER A 6 -65.11 -14.40 15.13
CA SER A 6 -63.78 -14.89 15.52
C SER A 6 -63.04 -15.29 14.25
N VAL A 7 -62.21 -14.36 13.75
CA VAL A 7 -61.25 -14.61 12.68
C VAL A 7 -60.23 -15.64 13.19
N PRO A 8 -60.01 -16.78 12.52
CA PRO A 8 -58.94 -17.69 12.88
C PRO A 8 -57.61 -16.98 12.65
N GLY A 9 -56.76 -16.97 13.68
CA GLY A 9 -55.42 -16.40 13.62
C GLY A 9 -54.69 -16.89 12.38
N THR A 10 -54.31 -15.93 11.53
CA THR A 10 -53.39 -16.12 10.43
C THR A 10 -52.13 -16.81 10.92
N ASN A 11 -51.75 -17.88 10.22
CA ASN A 11 -50.55 -18.69 10.40
C ASN A 11 -49.26 -17.85 10.32
N ASP A 12 -48.93 -17.13 11.40
CA ASP A 12 -47.68 -16.37 11.56
C ASP A 12 -46.56 -17.21 12.21
N THR A 13 -46.66 -18.54 12.10
CA THR A 13 -45.72 -19.51 12.68
C THR A 13 -44.68 -20.05 11.68
N LEU A 14 -44.61 -19.48 10.45
CA LEU A 14 -43.57 -19.83 9.46
C LEU A 14 -42.31 -18.95 9.55
N ARG A 15 -42.26 -18.02 10.51
CA ARG A 15 -41.09 -17.18 10.81
C ARG A 15 -40.39 -17.63 12.09
N GLU A 16 -40.31 -18.93 12.34
CA GLU A 16 -39.33 -19.41 13.32
C GLU A 16 -37.93 -18.99 12.85
N ASP A 17 -37.18 -18.42 13.79
CA ASP A 17 -35.83 -17.90 13.64
C ASP A 17 -34.88 -18.91 12.98
N ILE A 18 -34.82 -18.90 11.64
CA ILE A 18 -33.78 -19.60 10.89
C ILE A 18 -32.46 -18.87 11.22
N LYS A 19 -31.79 -19.30 12.29
CA LYS A 19 -30.43 -18.86 12.61
C LYS A 19 -29.54 -19.24 11.42
N PRO A 20 -28.99 -18.26 10.69
CA PRO A 20 -28.14 -18.57 9.55
C PRO A 20 -26.91 -19.35 10.04
N GLN A 21 -26.61 -20.48 9.40
CA GLN A 21 -25.41 -21.24 9.71
C GLN A 21 -24.22 -20.58 8.99
N PHE A 22 -23.33 -19.94 9.76
CA PHE A 22 -22.16 -19.20 9.24
C PHE A 22 -20.89 -20.06 9.09
N ASN A 23 -21.00 -21.39 9.18
CA ASN A 23 -19.87 -22.32 9.35
C ASN A 23 -18.94 -22.47 8.13
N GLY A 24 -19.14 -21.69 7.07
CA GLY A 24 -18.33 -21.72 5.84
C GLY A 24 -17.98 -20.34 5.28
N VAL A 25 -18.30 -19.24 5.98
CA VAL A 25 -17.97 -17.90 5.50
C VAL A 25 -16.54 -17.55 5.97
N PRO A 26 -15.61 -17.20 5.06
CA PRO A 26 -14.27 -16.76 5.45
C PRO A 26 -14.31 -15.35 6.06
N THR A 27 -14.77 -15.25 7.31
CA THR A 27 -14.99 -13.98 8.02
C THR A 27 -13.70 -13.20 8.20
N GLN A 28 -12.59 -13.87 8.46
CA GLN A 28 -11.28 -13.23 8.65
C GLN A 28 -10.79 -12.54 7.37
N ALA A 29 -10.90 -13.20 6.22
CA ALA A 29 -10.45 -12.65 4.94
C ALA A 29 -11.30 -11.43 4.55
N VAL A 30 -12.62 -11.55 4.66
CA VAL A 30 -13.56 -10.47 4.34
C VAL A 30 -13.39 -9.28 5.29
N ASP A 31 -13.14 -9.52 6.58
CA ASP A 31 -12.90 -8.44 7.55
C ASP A 31 -11.57 -7.71 7.29
N ALA A 32 -10.52 -8.45 6.94
CA ALA A 32 -9.25 -7.86 6.54
C ALA A 32 -9.41 -6.96 5.30
N VAL A 33 -10.12 -7.43 4.27
CA VAL A 33 -10.42 -6.63 3.07
C VAL A 33 -11.29 -5.42 3.41
N ARG A 34 -12.32 -5.60 4.26
CA ARG A 34 -13.19 -4.51 4.74
C ARG A 34 -12.39 -3.41 5.41
N MET A 35 -11.48 -3.77 6.32
CA MET A 35 -10.64 -2.80 7.03
C MET A 35 -9.80 -1.97 6.05
N ARG A 36 -9.20 -2.61 5.03
CA ARG A 36 -8.40 -1.93 4.01
C ARG A 36 -9.24 -1.05 3.08
N LEU A 37 -10.43 -1.50 2.67
CA LEU A 37 -11.36 -0.70 1.87
C LEU A 37 -11.90 0.52 2.64
N ALA A 38 -12.12 0.39 3.95
CA ALA A 38 -12.52 1.51 4.81
C ALA A 38 -11.40 2.57 4.87
N GLN A 39 -10.14 2.14 5.01
CA GLN A 39 -8.97 3.04 4.97
C GLN A 39 -8.87 3.76 3.63
N LEU A 40 -9.00 3.04 2.51
CA LEU A 40 -8.99 3.62 1.17
C LEU A 40 -10.10 4.64 0.97
N THR A 41 -11.32 4.30 1.40
CA THR A 41 -12.48 5.19 1.30
C THR A 41 -12.27 6.47 2.11
N HIS A 42 -11.67 6.37 3.30
CA HIS A 42 -11.33 7.53 4.10
C HIS A 42 -10.30 8.44 3.41
N SER A 43 -9.28 7.86 2.76
CA SER A 43 -8.28 8.62 2.01
C SER A 43 -8.85 9.28 0.75
N LEU A 44 -9.68 8.56 -0.01
CA LEU A 44 -10.39 9.12 -1.17
C LEU A 44 -11.33 10.26 -0.78
N ARG A 45 -12.05 10.09 0.34
CA ARG A 45 -12.91 11.15 0.89
C ARG A 45 -12.09 12.38 1.23
N ARG A 46 -10.92 12.21 1.85
CA ARG A 46 -10.02 13.31 2.16
C ARG A 46 -9.54 14.05 0.90
N ILE A 47 -9.15 13.33 -0.15
CA ILE A 47 -8.76 13.94 -1.43
C ILE A 47 -9.93 14.70 -2.05
N ARG A 48 -11.12 14.09 -2.06
CA ARG A 48 -12.33 14.74 -2.57
C ARG A 48 -12.65 16.01 -1.79
N ASP A 49 -12.54 15.97 -0.47
CA ASP A 49 -12.84 17.12 0.38
C ASP A 49 -11.80 18.25 0.16
N GLU A 50 -10.52 17.91 -0.07
CA GLU A 50 -9.48 18.88 -0.47
C GLU A 50 -9.70 19.46 -1.88
N LEU A 51 -10.16 18.64 -2.83
CA LEU A 51 -10.49 19.09 -4.19
C LEU A 51 -11.78 19.91 -4.25
N SER A 52 -12.69 19.71 -3.30
CA SER A 52 -13.95 20.46 -3.20
C SER A 52 -13.78 21.87 -2.65
N ARG A 53 -12.57 22.23 -2.16
CA ARG A 53 -12.28 23.58 -1.70
C ARG A 53 -12.22 24.54 -2.90
N ALA A 54 -12.71 25.76 -2.70
CA ALA A 54 -12.78 26.79 -3.74
C ALA A 54 -11.41 27.27 -4.24
N GLU A 55 -10.35 27.10 -3.43
CA GLU A 55 -8.97 27.38 -3.80
C GLU A 55 -8.24 26.06 -4.04
N LEU A 56 -7.55 25.96 -5.18
CA LEU A 56 -6.78 24.75 -5.49
C LEU A 56 -5.69 24.57 -4.42
N PRO A 57 -5.62 23.39 -3.77
CA PRO A 57 -4.60 23.14 -2.77
C PRO A 57 -3.21 23.17 -3.39
N GLN A 58 -2.20 23.46 -2.55
CA GLN A 58 -0.80 23.38 -2.94
C GLN A 58 -0.48 22.00 -3.54
N TRP A 59 0.11 21.98 -4.75
CA TRP A 59 0.41 20.75 -5.49
C TRP A 59 1.12 19.67 -4.65
N TYR A 60 2.09 20.05 -3.82
CA TYR A 60 2.81 19.12 -2.95
C TYR A 60 1.91 18.41 -1.93
N SER A 61 0.90 19.10 -1.40
CA SER A 61 -0.08 18.52 -0.48
C SER A 61 -0.93 17.48 -1.20
N LEU A 62 -1.41 17.81 -2.41
CA LEU A 62 -2.19 16.89 -3.25
C LEU A 62 -1.36 15.65 -3.63
N GLN A 63 -0.13 15.84 -4.10
CA GLN A 63 0.78 14.76 -4.46
C GLN A 63 1.04 13.82 -3.27
N SER A 64 1.27 14.39 -2.07
CA SER A 64 1.47 13.57 -0.87
C SER A 64 0.23 12.74 -0.54
N GLN A 65 -0.97 13.28 -0.67
CA GLN A 65 -2.21 12.56 -0.42
C GLN A 65 -2.48 11.47 -1.47
N LEU A 66 -2.14 11.75 -2.74
CA LEU A 66 -2.20 10.77 -3.82
C LEU A 66 -1.23 9.61 -3.56
N ASN A 67 0.01 9.87 -3.15
CA ASN A 67 0.99 8.84 -2.82
C ASN A 67 0.53 7.95 -1.66
N VAL A 68 -0.10 8.53 -0.64
CA VAL A 68 -0.70 7.77 0.46
C VAL A 68 -1.84 6.88 -0.05
N THR A 69 -2.71 7.42 -0.92
CA THR A 69 -3.83 6.68 -1.50
C THR A 69 -3.33 5.55 -2.41
N LEU A 70 -2.29 5.79 -3.21
CA LEU A 70 -1.66 4.76 -4.03
C LEU A 70 -1.10 3.61 -3.15
N SER A 71 -0.44 3.96 -2.04
CA SER A 71 0.05 2.96 -1.09
C SER A 71 -1.08 2.13 -0.46
N GLN A 72 -2.23 2.77 -0.20
CA GLN A 72 -3.42 2.07 0.30
C GLN A 72 -4.06 1.17 -0.75
N ILE A 73 -4.15 1.61 -2.01
CA ILE A 73 -4.62 0.77 -3.12
C ILE A 73 -3.71 -0.46 -3.26
N MET A 74 -2.39 -0.28 -3.27
CA MET A 74 -1.43 -1.38 -3.32
C MET A 74 -1.62 -2.36 -2.15
N SER A 75 -1.86 -1.84 -0.94
CA SER A 75 -2.13 -2.68 0.23
C SER A 75 -3.46 -3.45 0.11
N VAL A 76 -4.51 -2.84 -0.45
CA VAL A 76 -5.80 -3.51 -0.70
C VAL A 76 -5.60 -4.62 -1.73
N THR A 77 -4.95 -4.33 -2.86
CA THR A 77 -4.69 -5.30 -3.92
C THR A 77 -3.90 -6.50 -3.40
N SER A 78 -2.80 -6.27 -2.67
CA SER A 78 -2.00 -7.35 -2.07
C SER A 78 -2.81 -8.20 -1.07
N THR A 79 -3.70 -7.58 -0.29
CA THR A 79 -4.57 -8.31 0.64
C THR A 79 -5.61 -9.15 -0.13
N MET A 80 -6.15 -8.63 -1.23
CA MET A 80 -7.13 -9.33 -2.06
C MET A 80 -6.49 -10.51 -2.81
N GLU A 81 -5.28 -10.32 -3.34
CA GLU A 81 -4.48 -11.39 -3.96
C GLU A 81 -4.18 -12.52 -2.96
N HIS A 82 -3.81 -12.17 -1.72
CA HIS A 82 -3.55 -13.18 -0.69
C HIS A 82 -4.76 -14.05 -0.35
N PHE A 83 -5.97 -13.50 -0.43
CA PHE A 83 -7.22 -14.20 -0.15
C PHE A 83 -8.02 -14.59 -1.40
N GLN A 84 -7.41 -14.52 -2.59
CA GLN A 84 -8.11 -14.68 -3.86
C GLN A 84 -8.90 -16.00 -3.94
N ASP A 85 -8.27 -17.12 -3.59
CA ASP A 85 -8.89 -18.45 -3.67
C ASP A 85 -10.12 -18.60 -2.77
N LEU A 86 -10.08 -17.98 -1.59
CA LEU A 86 -11.20 -17.98 -0.64
C LEU A 86 -12.32 -17.05 -1.08
N LEU A 87 -11.98 -15.89 -1.65
CA LEU A 87 -12.96 -14.92 -2.12
C LEU A 87 -13.66 -15.37 -3.40
N ASP A 88 -12.96 -16.07 -4.30
CA ASP A 88 -13.53 -16.57 -5.56
C ASP A 88 -14.47 -17.76 -5.34
N SER A 89 -14.17 -18.62 -4.35
CA SER A 89 -15.04 -19.74 -3.97
C SER A 89 -16.26 -19.33 -3.14
N THR A 90 -16.26 -18.12 -2.56
CA THR A 90 -17.36 -17.65 -1.71
C THR A 90 -18.47 -16.98 -2.53
N VAL A 91 -19.69 -17.53 -2.46
CA VAL A 91 -20.87 -16.92 -3.09
C VAL A 91 -21.60 -16.00 -2.11
N VAL A 92 -21.88 -14.77 -2.55
CA VAL A 92 -22.57 -13.76 -1.74
C VAL A 92 -24.08 -13.85 -1.97
N TYR A 93 -24.83 -14.14 -0.91
CA TYR A 93 -26.29 -14.10 -0.90
C TYR A 93 -26.82 -13.13 0.18
N PRO A 94 -27.98 -12.49 -0.03
CA PRO A 94 -28.60 -11.68 1.00
C PRO A 94 -29.00 -12.55 2.20
N LEU A 95 -28.96 -11.97 3.40
CA LEU A 95 -29.43 -12.64 4.61
C LEU A 95 -30.94 -12.93 4.52
N PRO A 96 -31.45 -14.02 5.12
CA PRO A 96 -32.89 -14.32 5.17
C PRO A 96 -33.74 -13.22 5.83
N ASN A 97 -33.10 -12.41 6.69
CA ASN A 97 -33.72 -11.29 7.39
C ASN A 97 -33.78 -10.00 6.55
N PHE A 98 -33.13 -9.96 5.38
CA PHE A 98 -33.11 -8.78 4.53
C PHE A 98 -34.36 -8.77 3.62
N PRO A 99 -35.20 -7.71 3.64
CA PRO A 99 -36.44 -7.66 2.87
C PRO A 99 -36.14 -7.58 1.36
N THR A 100 -36.07 -8.74 0.72
CA THR A 100 -35.61 -8.89 -0.67
C THR A 100 -36.59 -8.28 -1.68
N THR A 101 -37.89 -8.31 -1.40
CA THR A 101 -38.95 -7.85 -2.32
C THR A 101 -39.13 -6.33 -2.34
N SER A 102 -38.85 -5.64 -1.22
CA SER A 102 -39.01 -4.18 -1.13
C SER A 102 -37.80 -3.40 -1.68
N HIS A 103 -36.62 -4.01 -1.68
CA HIS A 103 -35.35 -3.35 -2.04
C HIS A 103 -34.56 -4.09 -3.12
N GLU A 104 -35.24 -4.79 -4.02
CA GLU A 104 -34.63 -5.56 -5.11
C GLU A 104 -33.74 -4.69 -6.02
N GLY A 105 -34.19 -3.48 -6.37
CA GLY A 105 -33.42 -2.55 -7.21
C GLY A 105 -32.09 -2.10 -6.59
N LEU A 106 -32.04 -1.94 -5.26
CA LEU A 106 -30.81 -1.63 -4.55
C LEU A 106 -29.88 -2.84 -4.53
N LEU A 107 -30.42 -4.03 -4.27
CA LEU A 107 -29.65 -5.27 -4.20
C LEU A 107 -28.96 -5.60 -5.52
N THR A 108 -29.71 -5.50 -6.63
CA THR A 108 -29.19 -5.72 -7.99
C THR A 108 -28.11 -4.73 -8.37
N THR A 109 -28.16 -3.50 -7.83
CA THR A 109 -27.11 -2.49 -8.02
C THR A 109 -25.87 -2.77 -7.17
N LEU A 110 -26.03 -3.13 -5.90
CA LEU A 110 -24.92 -3.39 -4.97
C LEU A 110 -24.15 -4.68 -5.26
N LEU A 111 -24.86 -5.74 -5.67
CA LEU A 111 -24.26 -7.05 -6.01
C LEU A 111 -23.84 -7.15 -7.47
N ARG A 112 -23.89 -6.06 -8.22
CA ARG A 112 -23.47 -6.04 -9.63
C ARG A 112 -21.96 -6.27 -9.73
N LYS A 113 -21.56 -7.39 -10.36
CA LYS A 113 -20.16 -7.67 -10.74
C LYS A 113 -19.75 -7.02 -12.06
N LYS A 114 -20.69 -6.49 -12.85
CA LYS A 114 -20.39 -5.86 -14.15
C LYS A 114 -19.70 -4.51 -13.93
N ASN A 115 -18.55 -4.35 -14.57
CA ASN A 115 -17.76 -3.12 -14.59
C ASN A 115 -18.56 -1.89 -15.09
N ILE A 116 -17.97 -0.73 -14.86
CA ILE A 116 -18.45 0.57 -15.34
C ILE A 116 -18.17 0.64 -16.85
N PRO A 117 -19.09 1.18 -17.68
CA PRO A 117 -18.92 1.22 -19.13
C PRO A 117 -17.61 1.88 -19.59
N GLU A 118 -17.16 2.94 -18.92
CA GLU A 118 -15.88 3.60 -19.22
C GLU A 118 -14.68 2.65 -19.10
N VAL A 119 -14.69 1.77 -18.11
CA VAL A 119 -13.63 0.76 -17.91
C VAL A 119 -13.69 -0.30 -19.01
N ASP A 120 -14.90 -0.69 -19.43
CA ASP A 120 -15.08 -1.65 -20.52
C ASP A 120 -14.56 -1.10 -21.86
N GLU A 121 -14.82 0.19 -22.14
CA GLU A 121 -14.29 0.90 -23.33
C GLU A 121 -12.77 0.99 -23.31
N LEU A 122 -12.17 1.30 -22.16
CA LEU A 122 -10.71 1.34 -22.02
C LEU A 122 -10.08 -0.05 -22.22
N VAL A 123 -10.72 -1.10 -21.72
CA VAL A 123 -10.27 -2.49 -21.93
C VAL A 123 -10.39 -2.88 -23.40
N ALA A 124 -11.47 -2.50 -24.10
CA ALA A 124 -11.61 -2.73 -25.53
C ALA A 124 -10.52 -1.99 -26.32
N THR A 125 -10.31 -0.71 -26.02
CA THR A 125 -9.25 0.10 -26.65
C THR A 125 -7.86 -0.50 -26.42
N ALA A 126 -7.59 -0.99 -25.20
CA ALA A 126 -6.31 -1.64 -24.90
C ALA A 126 -6.11 -2.94 -25.68
N LYS A 127 -7.18 -3.71 -25.92
CA LYS A 127 -7.14 -4.90 -26.77
C LYS A 127 -6.92 -4.57 -28.24
N ASP A 128 -7.52 -3.49 -28.72
CA ASP A 128 -7.33 -3.02 -30.10
C ASP A 128 -5.91 -2.45 -30.30
N MET A 129 -5.32 -1.83 -29.27
CA MET A 129 -3.93 -1.34 -29.28
C MET A 129 -2.91 -2.46 -29.15
N SER A 130 -3.24 -3.56 -28.47
CA SER A 130 -2.38 -4.73 -28.46
C SER A 130 -2.42 -5.35 -29.85
N ASP A 131 -1.39 -5.10 -30.65
CA ASP A 131 -1.14 -5.67 -31.99
C ASP A 131 -1.00 -7.21 -32.00
N LEU A 132 -1.37 -7.85 -30.88
CA LEU A 132 -1.54 -9.29 -30.74
C LEU A 132 -2.86 -9.64 -31.43
N ASP A 133 -2.80 -9.87 -32.73
CA ASP A 133 -3.89 -10.51 -33.45
C ASP A 133 -4.06 -11.95 -32.94
N LEU A 134 -4.91 -12.08 -31.91
CA LEU A 134 -5.30 -13.33 -31.26
C LEU A 134 -5.90 -14.35 -32.27
N THR A 135 -6.18 -13.92 -33.50
CA THR A 135 -6.69 -14.76 -34.58
C THR A 135 -5.60 -15.39 -35.46
N THR A 136 -4.37 -14.86 -35.46
CA THR A 136 -3.28 -15.33 -36.34
C THR A 136 -2.12 -16.02 -35.62
N MET A 137 -1.83 -15.70 -34.37
CA MET A 137 -0.75 -16.34 -33.61
C MET A 137 -1.28 -17.42 -32.67
N GLU A 138 -0.63 -18.60 -32.63
CA GLU A 138 -0.99 -19.62 -31.64
C GLU A 138 -0.76 -19.08 -30.22
N ASN A 139 -1.73 -19.26 -29.31
CA ASN A 139 -1.67 -18.79 -27.92
C ASN A 139 -0.36 -19.18 -27.19
N HIS A 140 0.23 -20.31 -27.57
CA HIS A 140 1.50 -20.80 -27.01
C HIS A 140 2.70 -19.93 -27.39
N GLU A 141 2.74 -19.39 -28.61
CA GLU A 141 3.81 -18.49 -29.05
C GLU A 141 3.72 -17.13 -28.35
N VAL A 142 2.50 -16.64 -28.11
CA VAL A 142 2.24 -15.43 -27.34
C VAL A 142 2.71 -15.58 -25.89
N GLU A 143 2.38 -16.68 -25.21
CA GLU A 143 2.82 -16.91 -23.83
C GLU A 143 4.36 -17.00 -23.74
N LYS A 144 5.00 -17.63 -24.74
CA LYS A 144 6.46 -17.70 -24.81
C LYS A 144 7.09 -16.32 -24.99
N SER A 145 6.53 -15.46 -25.85
CA SER A 145 6.99 -14.08 -26.01
C SER A 145 6.83 -13.28 -24.72
N LEU A 146 5.68 -13.40 -24.07
CA LEU A 146 5.39 -12.69 -22.83
C LEU A 146 6.32 -13.14 -21.68
N GLN A 147 6.66 -14.43 -21.63
CA GLN A 147 7.65 -14.94 -20.69
C GLN A 147 9.04 -14.35 -20.94
N ASN A 148 9.47 -14.22 -22.21
CA ASN A 148 10.72 -13.54 -22.55
C ASN A 148 10.70 -12.08 -22.06
N ASP A 149 9.59 -11.35 -22.27
CA ASP A 149 9.46 -9.96 -21.83
C ASP A 149 9.54 -9.82 -20.31
N ARG A 150 8.93 -10.76 -19.56
CA ARG A 150 9.05 -10.83 -18.10
C ARG A 150 10.49 -11.05 -17.66
N GLU A 151 11.22 -11.93 -18.35
CA GLU A 151 12.63 -12.23 -18.06
C GLU A 151 13.53 -11.02 -18.33
N ILE A 152 13.31 -10.31 -19.45
CA ILE A 152 14.01 -9.06 -19.78
C ILE A 152 13.74 -7.99 -18.72
N SER A 153 12.47 -7.81 -18.33
CA SER A 153 12.07 -6.84 -17.30
C SER A 153 12.75 -7.14 -15.95
N LYS A 154 12.79 -8.42 -15.56
CA LYS A 154 13.47 -8.88 -14.35
C LYS A 154 14.98 -8.63 -14.42
N TRP A 155 15.61 -8.95 -15.54
CA TRP A 155 17.04 -8.70 -15.77
C TRP A 155 17.38 -7.21 -15.68
N CYS A 156 16.55 -6.33 -16.25
CA CYS A 156 16.72 -4.89 -16.18
C CYS A 156 16.69 -4.39 -14.72
N LEU A 157 15.69 -4.82 -13.94
CA LEU A 157 15.58 -4.47 -12.52
C LEU A 157 16.79 -4.96 -11.72
N GLN A 158 17.24 -6.20 -11.96
CA GLN A 158 18.40 -6.76 -11.27
C GLN A 158 19.68 -5.96 -11.58
N THR A 159 19.87 -5.60 -12.85
CA THR A 159 21.01 -4.79 -13.30
C THR A 159 20.99 -3.43 -12.64
N LEU A 160 19.84 -2.74 -12.66
CA LEU A 160 19.66 -1.43 -12.03
C LEU A 160 19.96 -1.48 -10.53
N VAL A 161 19.46 -2.49 -9.82
CA VAL A 161 19.74 -2.69 -8.39
C VAL A 161 21.22 -2.94 -8.14
N SER A 162 21.89 -3.69 -9.02
CA SER A 162 23.33 -3.95 -8.89
C SER A 162 24.16 -2.69 -9.09
N GLU A 163 23.80 -1.83 -10.06
CA GLU A 163 24.46 -0.53 -10.27
C GLU A 163 24.17 0.43 -9.11
N TYR A 164 22.93 0.50 -8.65
CA TYR A 164 22.57 1.33 -7.50
C TYR A 164 23.35 0.95 -6.24
N ARG A 165 23.59 -0.35 -6.00
CA ARG A 165 24.39 -0.82 -4.87
C ARG A 165 25.89 -0.52 -5.00
N LYS A 166 26.41 -0.32 -6.20
CA LYS A 166 27.82 0.04 -6.43
C LYS A 166 28.09 1.51 -6.11
N HIS A 167 27.09 2.37 -6.22
CA HIS A 167 27.21 3.81 -6.01
C HIS A 167 26.70 4.22 -4.61
N ASP A 168 27.58 4.78 -3.78
CA ASP A 168 27.16 5.45 -2.54
C ASP A 168 26.94 6.95 -2.80
N PHE A 169 25.69 7.40 -2.63
CA PHE A 169 25.29 8.79 -2.86
C PHE A 169 25.49 9.69 -1.63
N LYS A 170 25.92 9.15 -0.48
CA LYS A 170 26.16 9.93 0.74
C LYS A 170 27.44 10.78 0.67
N THR A 171 28.36 10.42 -0.22
CA THR A 171 29.73 10.96 -0.29
C THR A 171 29.91 12.05 -1.35
N LEU A 172 28.80 12.63 -1.84
CA LEU A 172 28.83 13.73 -2.81
C LEU A 172 29.02 15.06 -2.09
N GLY A 173 30.29 15.44 -1.89
CA GLY A 173 30.68 16.79 -1.53
C GLY A 173 30.87 17.64 -2.79
N TYR A 174 30.26 18.83 -2.84
CA TYR A 174 30.61 19.85 -3.82
C TYR A 174 31.85 20.61 -3.33
N GLU A 175 33.04 20.25 -3.81
CA GLU A 175 34.19 21.18 -3.82
C GLU A 175 34.58 21.44 -5.29
N GLU A 176 34.65 22.73 -5.65
CA GLU A 176 35.22 23.26 -6.91
C GLU A 176 34.78 22.60 -8.23
N GLY A 177 33.49 22.29 -8.38
CA GLY A 177 32.91 21.94 -9.69
C GLY A 177 33.32 20.57 -10.25
N VAL A 178 33.99 19.72 -9.47
CA VAL A 178 34.34 18.35 -9.85
C VAL A 178 33.70 17.37 -8.86
N MET A 179 32.88 16.46 -9.39
CA MET A 179 32.22 15.40 -8.64
C MET A 179 33.28 14.41 -8.12
N THR A 180 33.70 14.55 -6.86
CA THR A 180 34.73 13.68 -6.26
C THR A 180 34.17 12.95 -5.05
N VAL A 181 34.40 11.63 -4.98
CA VAL A 181 34.04 10.79 -3.83
C VAL A 181 35.00 11.12 -2.68
N VAL A 182 34.58 11.98 -1.76
CA VAL A 182 35.39 12.35 -0.59
C VAL A 182 35.18 11.31 0.51
N SER A 183 35.96 10.22 0.49
CA SER A 183 36.02 9.28 1.61
C SER A 183 36.34 10.04 2.90
N GLU A 184 35.42 10.01 3.87
CA GLU A 184 35.50 10.81 5.09
C GLU A 184 36.69 10.40 5.98
N GLU A 185 37.81 11.09 5.82
CA GLU A 185 38.72 11.38 6.94
C GLU A 185 38.63 12.85 7.35
N ARG A 186 37.41 13.40 7.47
CA ARG A 186 37.20 14.67 8.17
C ARG A 186 36.51 14.43 9.51
N LYS A 187 37.21 13.77 10.44
CA LYS A 187 36.93 13.95 11.87
C LYS A 187 37.11 15.46 12.14
N LYS A 188 36.00 16.20 12.27
CA LYS A 188 36.02 17.59 12.75
C LYS A 188 36.94 17.62 13.97
N PRO A 189 37.92 18.54 14.06
CA PRO A 189 38.83 18.58 15.20
C PRO A 189 37.99 18.77 16.45
N SER A 190 37.83 17.66 17.18
CA SER A 190 36.96 17.58 18.35
C SER A 190 37.72 18.22 19.50
N LYS A 191 37.58 19.54 19.56
CA LYS A 191 37.97 20.45 20.66
C LYS A 191 39.45 20.89 20.62
N PRO A 192 39.72 22.22 20.67
CA PRO A 192 41.08 22.75 20.67
C PRO A 192 41.83 22.55 21.99
N PHE A 193 41.11 22.33 23.10
CA PHE A 193 41.67 22.04 24.42
C PHE A 193 40.67 21.24 25.27
N LYS A 194 41.17 20.56 26.30
CA LYS A 194 40.32 19.87 27.29
C LYS A 194 39.87 20.87 28.35
N VAL A 195 38.55 21.02 28.51
CA VAL A 195 37.93 21.98 29.44
C VAL A 195 38.31 21.69 30.90
N GLU A 196 38.47 20.40 31.24
CA GLU A 196 38.92 19.95 32.57
C GLU A 196 40.32 20.46 32.94
N ASP A 197 41.24 20.52 31.97
CA ASP A 197 42.62 20.98 32.20
C ASP A 197 42.65 22.50 32.46
N VAL A 198 41.78 23.25 31.78
CA VAL A 198 41.62 24.69 32.00
C VAL A 198 41.03 24.97 33.39
N LEU A 199 40.01 24.21 33.79
CA LEU A 199 39.42 24.32 35.12
C LEU A 199 40.41 23.92 36.22
N LYS A 200 41.20 22.85 36.03
CA LYS A 200 42.21 22.45 37.01
C LYS A 200 43.29 23.53 37.18
N TYR A 201 43.69 24.17 36.09
CA TYR A 201 44.63 25.29 36.11
C TYR A 201 44.06 26.51 36.85
N THR A 202 42.81 26.91 36.60
CA THR A 202 42.25 28.11 37.24
C THR A 202 42.02 27.94 38.74
N PHE A 203 41.65 26.75 39.19
CA PHE A 203 41.35 26.49 40.60
C PHE A 203 42.58 26.12 41.45
N ARG A 204 43.61 25.50 40.86
CA ARG A 204 44.77 24.99 41.60
C ARG A 204 46.13 25.50 41.10
N GLY A 205 46.16 26.26 40.00
CA GLY A 205 47.41 26.76 39.39
C GLY A 205 48.25 25.68 38.71
N GLU A 206 47.72 24.47 38.55
CA GLU A 206 48.45 23.29 38.06
C GLU A 206 48.45 23.27 36.52
N LYS A 207 49.63 23.38 35.88
CA LYS A 207 49.78 23.25 34.43
C LYS A 207 49.90 21.77 34.06
N THR A 208 49.09 21.28 33.12
CA THR A 208 49.20 19.90 32.66
C THR A 208 50.46 19.76 31.79
N ASN A 209 51.46 19.03 32.29
CA ASN A 209 52.55 18.57 31.46
C ASN A 209 51.98 17.54 30.48
N LYS A 210 52.24 17.75 29.19
CA LYS A 210 51.88 16.87 28.08
C LYS A 210 52.07 15.41 28.49
N SER A 211 50.97 14.66 28.66
CA SER A 211 51.02 13.27 29.07
C SER A 211 51.74 12.46 27.99
N THR A 212 52.95 12.02 28.33
CA THR A 212 53.65 10.91 27.69
C THR A 212 52.83 9.64 27.89
N SER A 213 52.82 8.82 26.82
CA SER A 213 52.45 7.39 26.70
C SER A 213 50.99 6.98 26.90
N ASP A 214 50.34 6.65 25.77
CA ASP A 214 49.74 5.31 25.58
C ASP A 214 50.05 4.88 24.14
N ASP A 215 51.25 4.33 23.96
CA ASP A 215 51.56 3.41 22.87
C ASP A 215 52.67 2.47 23.36
N VAL A 216 52.28 1.47 24.17
CA VAL A 216 53.08 0.25 24.35
C VAL A 216 52.37 -0.82 23.54
N THR A 217 52.87 -0.99 22.32
CA THR A 217 52.68 -2.18 21.51
C THR A 217 53.25 -3.38 22.27
N VAL A 218 52.36 -4.24 22.79
CA VAL A 218 52.74 -5.61 23.13
C VAL A 218 52.59 -6.44 21.87
N ILE A 219 53.72 -6.71 21.23
CA ILE A 219 53.89 -7.78 20.26
C ILE A 219 54.18 -9.05 21.07
N ASN A 220 53.16 -9.89 21.26
CA ASN A 220 53.24 -11.35 21.17
C ASN A 220 51.83 -11.97 21.15
#